data_AF-A0A9E6S655-F1
#
_entry.id   AF-A0A9E6S655-F1
#
_cell.length_a   1.000
_cell.length_b   1.000
_cell.length_c   1.000
_cell.angle_alpha   90.00
_cell.angle_beta   90.00
_cell.angle_gamma   90.00
#
_symmetry.space_group_name_H-M   'P 1'
#
loop_
_entity.id
_entity.type
_entity.pdbx_description
1 polymer ?
#
loop_
_entity_poly.entity_id
_entity_poly.type
_entity_poly.pdbx_seq_one_letter_code
_entity_poly.pdbx_strand_id
1 'polypeptide(L)'
;FWPERETIKVFQPEPGCSAPTFIGSAADIDFHAAGLLNIGLSRIESLPSDSASMDLLAAPWLPAEDDKRHRLSYTFKGYARHCEQNHGYAVLRSEIAALDMTAELKRIARTRSNQIETGGLIFGEIDDAHQVIWVDSVSGPPPDSVASETQFLCGTAGTKELNAFKSVASRNSSRFIGIWHTHPISRGQPSQDDLRAMLELLHFQQYSPRQVVMLIVGYAATRREENYYLYRRNEFVLIARYEGGKCGKK
;
A
#
# COMPACT_ATOMS: atom_id res chain seq x y z
N PHE A 1 10.78 -45.72 -34.89
CA PHE A 1 10.05 -44.44 -34.83
C PHE A 1 10.02 -43.98 -33.39
N TRP A 2 11.06 -43.25 -32.96
CA TRP A 2 11.06 -42.49 -31.71
C TRP A 2 10.85 -41.03 -32.10
N PRO A 3 9.87 -40.32 -31.53
CA PRO A 3 9.74 -38.89 -31.80
C PRO A 3 10.96 -38.17 -31.21
N GLU A 4 11.47 -37.20 -31.95
CA GLU A 4 12.43 -36.24 -31.44
C GLU A 4 11.83 -35.55 -30.21
N ARG A 5 12.63 -35.43 -29.14
CA ARG A 5 12.21 -34.73 -27.92
C ARG A 5 11.98 -33.27 -28.28
N GLU A 6 10.73 -32.89 -28.50
CA GLU A 6 10.33 -31.50 -28.28
C GLU A 6 10.72 -31.14 -26.86
N THR A 7 11.52 -30.09 -26.72
CA THR A 7 11.84 -29.45 -25.46
C THR A 7 10.58 -28.78 -24.93
N ILE A 8 9.65 -29.59 -24.40
CA ILE A 8 8.62 -29.10 -23.50
C ILE A 8 9.38 -28.54 -22.31
N LYS A 9 9.49 -27.21 -22.22
CA LYS A 9 9.86 -26.54 -20.99
C LYS A 9 8.74 -26.80 -19.99
N VAL A 10 8.84 -27.91 -19.28
CA VAL A 10 8.04 -28.14 -18.08
C VAL A 10 8.35 -26.97 -17.16
N PHE A 11 7.30 -26.30 -16.68
CA PHE A 11 7.41 -25.29 -15.63
C PHE A 11 8.14 -25.93 -14.43
N GLN A 12 9.41 -25.57 -14.25
CA GLN A 12 10.10 -25.77 -12.98
C GLN A 12 9.88 -24.51 -12.17
N PRO A 13 9.23 -24.57 -10.98
CA PRO A 13 9.35 -23.49 -10.03
C PRO A 13 10.83 -23.28 -9.76
N GLU A 14 11.28 -22.03 -9.87
CA GLU A 14 12.70 -21.66 -9.95
C GLU A 14 13.58 -22.32 -8.88
N PRO A 15 14.91 -22.46 -9.11
CA PRO A 15 15.81 -23.22 -8.23
C PRO A 15 15.85 -22.72 -6.77
N GLY A 16 15.33 -21.53 -6.48
CA GLY A 16 15.40 -20.92 -5.15
C GLY A 16 14.60 -21.64 -4.06
N CYS A 17 13.41 -22.17 -4.36
CA CYS A 17 12.59 -22.88 -3.37
C CYS A 17 12.85 -24.39 -3.32
N SER A 18 13.50 -24.92 -4.37
CA SER A 18 13.70 -26.38 -4.57
C SER A 18 15.16 -26.81 -4.47
N ALA A 19 16.10 -25.87 -4.29
CA ALA A 19 17.49 -26.19 -3.99
C ALA A 19 17.55 -26.89 -2.62
N PRO A 20 18.41 -27.91 -2.45
CA PRO A 20 18.65 -28.46 -1.12
C PRO A 20 19.20 -27.35 -0.21
N THR A 21 18.33 -26.85 0.68
CA THR A 21 18.64 -25.78 1.65
C THR A 21 19.35 -26.32 2.89
N PHE A 22 19.41 -27.64 3.02
CA PHE A 22 20.04 -28.36 4.13
C PHE A 22 20.49 -29.74 3.67
N ILE A 23 21.71 -30.14 4.03
CA ILE A 23 22.24 -31.50 3.84
C ILE A 23 22.57 -32.04 5.22
N GLY A 24 21.91 -33.12 5.62
CA GLY A 24 22.09 -33.76 6.93
C GLY A 24 21.69 -35.23 6.88
N SER A 25 21.94 -35.94 7.97
CA SER A 25 21.48 -37.32 8.15
C SER A 25 19.95 -37.37 8.25
N ALA A 26 19.37 -38.57 8.12
CA ALA A 26 17.92 -38.75 8.33
C ALA A 26 17.48 -38.28 9.73
N ALA A 27 18.29 -38.55 10.76
CA ALA A 27 18.02 -38.12 12.12
C ALA A 27 17.98 -36.58 12.25
N ASP A 28 18.82 -35.88 11.50
CA ASP A 28 18.90 -34.42 11.52
C ASP A 28 17.66 -33.79 10.88
N ILE A 29 17.21 -34.37 9.75
CA ILE A 29 15.99 -33.96 9.05
C ILE A 29 14.78 -34.17 9.96
N ASP A 30 14.66 -35.34 10.59
CA ASP A 30 13.55 -35.67 11.50
C ASP A 30 13.52 -34.71 12.71
N PHE A 31 14.69 -34.41 13.29
CA PHE A 31 14.79 -33.45 14.39
C PHE A 31 14.27 -32.07 14.00
N HIS A 32 14.75 -31.52 12.88
CA HIS A 32 14.35 -30.18 12.44
C HIS A 32 12.87 -30.14 12.02
N ALA A 33 12.38 -31.14 11.29
CA ALA A 33 10.99 -31.20 10.86
C ALA A 33 10.03 -31.27 12.05
N ALA A 34 10.28 -32.20 12.99
CA ALA A 34 9.44 -32.35 14.19
C ALA A 34 9.53 -31.12 15.11
N GLY A 35 10.74 -30.57 15.30
CA GLY A 35 10.97 -29.38 16.10
C GLY A 35 10.26 -28.15 15.56
N LEU A 36 10.42 -27.86 14.26
CA LEU A 36 9.75 -26.73 13.60
C LEU A 36 8.23 -26.88 13.61
N LEU A 37 7.70 -28.09 13.40
CA LEU A 37 6.25 -28.34 13.47
C LEU A 37 5.70 -28.04 14.87
N ASN A 38 6.33 -28.57 15.92
CA ASN A 38 5.90 -28.36 17.29
C ASN A 38 6.00 -26.89 17.71
N ILE A 39 7.07 -26.21 17.31
CA ILE A 39 7.21 -24.76 17.50
C ILE A 39 6.07 -24.03 16.77
N GLY A 40 5.82 -24.36 15.50
CA GLY A 40 4.76 -23.77 14.69
C GLY A 40 3.38 -23.92 15.34
N LEU A 41 3.05 -25.12 15.82
CA LEU A 41 1.78 -25.39 16.53
C LEU A 41 1.66 -24.55 17.81
N SER A 42 2.73 -24.50 18.63
CA SER A 42 2.75 -23.65 19.82
C SER A 42 2.60 -22.16 19.50
N ARG A 43 3.14 -21.71 18.36
CA ARG A 43 3.02 -20.32 17.90
C ARG A 43 1.62 -20.00 17.39
N ILE A 44 0.98 -20.90 16.63
CA ILE A 44 -0.41 -20.72 16.18
C ILE A 44 -1.36 -20.54 17.37
N GLU A 45 -1.13 -21.25 18.47
CA GLU A 45 -1.95 -21.13 19.68
C GLU A 45 -1.67 -19.85 20.48
N SER A 46 -0.41 -19.39 20.51
CA SER A 46 0.03 -18.31 21.42
C SER A 46 0.20 -16.93 20.77
N LEU A 47 0.34 -16.86 19.44
CA LEU A 47 0.57 -15.60 18.74
C LEU A 47 -0.72 -14.80 18.58
N PRO A 48 -0.72 -13.51 18.93
CA PRO A 48 -1.78 -12.59 18.54
C PRO A 48 -1.97 -12.56 17.02
N SER A 49 -3.19 -12.29 16.57
CA SER A 49 -3.56 -12.27 15.14
C SER A 49 -2.81 -11.22 14.30
N ASP A 50 -2.19 -10.24 14.95
CA ASP A 50 -1.41 -9.18 14.33
C ASP A 50 0.11 -9.35 14.50
N SER A 51 0.58 -10.50 15.01
CA SER A 51 1.99 -10.75 15.29
C SER A 51 2.55 -11.87 14.42
N ALA A 52 3.88 -11.87 14.24
CA ALA A 52 4.58 -13.04 13.74
C ALA A 52 5.75 -13.40 14.64
N SER A 53 6.28 -14.60 14.45
CA SER A 53 7.54 -15.00 15.06
C SER A 53 8.43 -15.63 14.01
N MET A 54 9.73 -15.46 14.21
CA MET A 54 10.75 -16.25 13.55
C MET A 54 11.50 -17.02 14.63
N ASP A 55 11.28 -18.32 14.68
CA ASP A 55 11.95 -19.20 15.61
C ASP A 55 13.12 -19.88 14.90
N LEU A 56 14.32 -19.76 15.47
CA LEU A 56 15.51 -20.45 14.99
C LEU A 56 15.74 -21.71 15.83
N LEU A 57 15.77 -22.86 15.16
CA LEU A 57 16.06 -24.14 15.78
C LEU A 57 17.48 -24.58 15.40
N ALA A 58 18.39 -24.53 16.38
CA ALA A 58 19.76 -25.00 16.20
C ALA A 58 19.80 -26.53 16.08
N ALA A 59 20.78 -27.04 15.35
CA ALA A 59 21.05 -28.47 15.24
C ALA A 59 21.54 -29.06 16.59
N PRO A 60 21.12 -30.27 16.98
CA PRO A 60 21.41 -30.86 18.28
C PRO A 60 22.88 -31.24 18.49
N TRP A 61 23.69 -31.33 17.43
CA TRP A 61 25.12 -31.62 17.49
C TRP A 61 25.99 -30.36 17.58
N LEU A 62 25.40 -29.16 17.59
CA LEU A 62 26.15 -27.92 17.86
C LEU A 62 26.61 -27.91 19.35
N PRO A 63 27.86 -27.51 19.64
CA PRO A 63 28.37 -27.44 21.01
C PRO A 63 27.50 -26.56 21.91
N ALA A 64 27.22 -27.04 23.12
CA ALA A 64 26.29 -26.43 24.08
C ALA A 64 26.70 -25.04 24.64
N GLU A 65 27.83 -24.47 24.21
CA GLU A 65 28.18 -23.09 24.59
C GLU A 65 27.21 -22.04 23.98
N ASP A 66 26.39 -22.47 23.01
CA ASP A 66 25.33 -21.69 22.36
C ASP A 66 23.92 -22.27 22.59
N ASP A 67 23.62 -22.83 23.78
CA ASP A 67 22.24 -23.24 24.19
C ASP A 67 21.31 -22.03 24.45
N LYS A 68 21.39 -21.03 23.58
CA LYS A 68 20.43 -19.96 23.47
C LYS A 68 19.59 -20.30 22.25
N ARG A 69 18.41 -20.90 22.47
CA ARG A 69 17.33 -20.85 21.48
C ARG A 69 17.08 -19.37 21.16
N HIS A 70 17.69 -18.89 20.09
CA HIS A 70 17.59 -17.50 19.70
C HIS A 70 16.21 -17.29 19.07
N ARG A 71 15.25 -16.92 19.91
CA ARG A 71 13.94 -16.49 19.45
C ARG A 71 14.07 -15.06 18.93
N LEU A 72 13.91 -14.89 17.62
CA LEU A 72 13.71 -13.59 16.99
C LEU A 72 12.21 -13.37 16.84
N SER A 73 11.57 -12.82 17.86
CA SER A 73 10.18 -12.42 17.77
C SER A 73 10.08 -11.07 17.08
N TYR A 74 9.27 -10.98 16.04
CA TYR A 74 8.95 -9.72 15.38
C TYR A 74 7.43 -9.50 15.42
N THR A 75 6.98 -8.63 16.31
CA THR A 75 5.59 -8.20 16.31
C THR A 75 5.37 -7.29 15.12
N PHE A 76 4.58 -7.75 14.15
CA PHE A 76 4.04 -6.85 13.14
C PHE A 76 3.16 -5.84 13.87
N LYS A 77 3.36 -4.56 13.59
CA LYS A 77 2.41 -3.57 14.08
C LYS A 77 1.16 -3.69 13.22
N GLY A 78 0.02 -3.96 13.87
CA GLY A 78 -1.26 -4.09 13.20
C GLY A 78 -1.58 -2.87 12.34
N TYR A 79 -2.29 -3.11 11.24
CA TYR A 79 -2.84 -2.04 10.42
C TYR A 79 -4.12 -1.52 11.07
N ALA A 80 -4.31 -0.20 11.05
CA ALA A 80 -5.62 0.36 11.37
C ALA A 80 -6.60 -0.05 10.26
N ARG A 81 -7.73 -0.64 10.66
CA ARG A 81 -8.75 -1.11 9.72
C ARG A 81 -9.81 -0.03 9.52
N HIS A 82 -10.06 0.30 8.27
CA HIS A 82 -11.14 1.19 7.83
C HIS A 82 -11.99 0.49 6.77
N CYS A 83 -13.11 1.09 6.41
CA CYS A 83 -13.97 0.65 5.32
C CYS A 83 -13.97 1.72 4.23
N GLU A 84 -13.76 1.28 2.99
CA GLU A 84 -13.92 2.10 1.80
C GLU A 84 -15.42 2.31 1.51
N GLN A 85 -15.79 3.52 1.09
CA GLN A 85 -17.17 4.02 1.11
C GLN A 85 -18.04 3.54 -0.07
N ASN A 86 -17.48 3.26 -1.24
CA ASN A 86 -18.23 2.98 -2.48
C ASN A 86 -18.50 1.48 -2.69
N HIS A 87 -17.51 0.64 -2.42
CA HIS A 87 -17.50 -0.79 -2.77
C HIS A 87 -17.32 -1.70 -1.56
N GLY A 88 -16.98 -1.12 -0.40
CA GLY A 88 -16.86 -1.86 0.87
C GLY A 88 -15.52 -2.58 1.03
N TYR A 89 -14.46 -2.17 0.32
CA TYR A 89 -13.13 -2.73 0.51
C TYR A 89 -12.67 -2.51 1.96
N ALA A 90 -11.98 -3.50 2.52
CA ALA A 90 -11.27 -3.30 3.78
C ALA A 90 -10.01 -2.48 3.51
N VAL A 91 -9.85 -1.35 4.18
CA VAL A 91 -8.64 -0.56 4.09
C VAL A 91 -7.76 -0.86 5.30
N LEU A 92 -6.53 -1.25 5.05
CA LEU A 92 -5.53 -1.55 6.06
C LEU A 92 -4.44 -0.49 5.98
N ARG A 93 -4.47 0.47 6.91
CA ARG A 93 -3.58 1.61 6.93
C ARG A 93 -2.47 1.46 7.97
N SER A 94 -1.23 1.51 7.53
CA SER A 94 -0.06 1.33 8.39
C SER A 94 0.08 2.47 9.40
N GLU A 95 0.86 2.24 10.46
CA GLU A 95 1.25 3.31 11.39
C GLU A 95 2.16 4.34 10.72
N ILE A 96 2.99 3.93 9.75
CA ILE A 96 3.88 4.83 9.01
C ILE A 96 3.06 5.88 8.26
N ALA A 97 2.03 5.45 7.53
CA ALA A 97 1.09 6.36 6.86
C ALA A 97 0.42 7.33 7.87
N ALA A 98 0.05 6.85 9.07
CA ALA A 98 -0.51 7.67 10.14
C ALA A 98 0.45 8.78 10.60
N LEU A 99 1.72 8.42 10.77
CA LEU A 99 2.79 9.32 11.19
C LEU A 99 3.10 10.34 10.11
N ASP A 100 3.17 9.91 8.84
CA ASP A 100 3.39 10.79 7.69
C ASP A 100 2.27 11.83 7.56
N MET A 101 0.99 11.40 7.63
CA MET A 101 -0.17 12.31 7.65
C MET A 101 -0.09 13.29 8.82
N THR A 102 0.24 12.80 10.02
CA THR A 102 0.34 13.64 11.22
C THR A 102 1.49 14.65 11.12
N ALA A 103 2.62 14.25 10.54
CA ALA A 103 3.75 15.14 10.31
C ALA A 103 3.38 16.27 9.34
N GLU A 104 2.65 15.96 8.27
CA GLU A 104 2.18 16.94 7.30
C GLU A 104 1.15 17.90 7.93
N LEU A 105 0.19 17.38 8.70
CA LEU A 105 -0.78 18.21 9.43
C LEU A 105 -0.10 19.17 10.42
N LYS A 106 0.95 18.72 11.13
CA LYS A 106 1.75 19.59 12.00
C LYS A 106 2.54 20.63 11.22
N ARG A 107 3.09 20.26 10.06
CA ARG A 107 3.83 21.16 9.18
C ARG A 107 2.92 22.29 8.69
N ILE A 108 1.77 21.98 8.09
CA ILE A 108 0.86 22.99 7.54
C ILE A 108 0.33 23.93 8.62
N ALA A 109 -0.01 23.41 9.80
CA ALA A 109 -0.46 24.22 10.94
C ALA A 109 0.62 25.21 11.43
N ARG A 110 1.90 24.82 11.38
CA ARG A 110 3.03 25.69 11.76
C ARG A 110 3.40 26.71 10.69
N THR A 111 3.37 26.32 9.42
CA THR A 111 3.88 27.17 8.33
C THR A 111 2.81 28.06 7.71
N ARG A 112 1.54 27.68 7.84
CA ARG A 112 0.41 28.45 7.28
C ARG A 112 -0.72 28.51 8.31
N SER A 113 -1.66 27.58 8.28
CA SER A 113 -2.81 27.50 9.17
C SER A 113 -3.30 26.06 9.22
N ASN A 114 -3.89 25.64 10.33
CA ASN A 114 -4.55 24.34 10.43
C ASN A 114 -5.90 24.29 9.69
N GLN A 115 -6.37 25.43 9.15
CA GLN A 115 -7.58 25.54 8.32
C GLN A 115 -7.31 25.41 6.82
N ILE A 116 -6.04 25.32 6.41
CA ILE A 116 -5.66 25.14 5.00
C ILE A 116 -5.63 23.66 4.66
N GLU A 117 -6.24 23.31 3.54
CA GLU A 117 -6.19 21.97 2.98
C GLU A 117 -4.75 21.60 2.60
N THR A 118 -4.38 20.34 2.84
CA THR A 118 -3.10 19.77 2.43
C THR A 118 -3.33 18.31 2.05
N GLY A 119 -2.30 17.64 1.55
CA GLY A 119 -2.42 16.27 1.10
C GLY A 119 -1.13 15.73 0.51
N GLY A 120 -1.26 14.77 -0.39
CA GLY A 120 -0.14 14.17 -1.11
C GLY A 120 -0.54 12.85 -1.77
N LEU A 121 0.45 12.01 -2.00
CA LEU A 121 0.28 10.72 -2.66
C LEU A 121 0.13 9.59 -1.64
N ILE A 122 -0.58 8.53 -2.03
CA ILE A 122 -0.75 7.29 -1.29
C ILE A 122 0.05 6.19 -1.99
N PHE A 123 0.85 5.46 -1.21
CA PHE A 123 1.60 4.30 -1.66
C PHE A 123 1.14 3.03 -0.94
N GLY A 124 0.93 1.96 -1.71
CA GLY A 124 0.52 0.67 -1.21
C GLY A 124 0.07 -0.26 -2.32
N GLU A 125 -0.97 -1.05 -2.05
CA GLU A 125 -1.50 -2.05 -2.96
C GLU A 125 -3.03 -2.14 -2.88
N ILE A 126 -3.67 -2.41 -4.01
CA ILE A 126 -5.11 -2.72 -4.08
C ILE A 126 -5.22 -4.16 -4.55
N ASP A 127 -5.79 -5.01 -3.70
CA ASP A 127 -6.05 -6.42 -3.97
C ASP A 127 -7.55 -6.63 -4.20
N ASP A 128 -7.92 -6.82 -5.47
CA ASP A 128 -9.31 -7.04 -5.87
C ASP A 128 -9.83 -8.44 -5.55
N ALA A 129 -8.95 -9.42 -5.38
CA ALA A 129 -9.36 -10.79 -5.06
C ALA A 129 -9.81 -10.89 -3.59
N HIS A 130 -9.10 -10.20 -2.70
CA HIS A 130 -9.44 -10.15 -1.26
C HIS A 130 -10.28 -8.94 -0.87
N GLN A 131 -10.53 -8.00 -1.80
CA GLN A 131 -11.18 -6.71 -1.54
C GLN A 131 -10.49 -5.92 -0.42
N VAL A 132 -9.16 -5.82 -0.50
CA VAL A 132 -8.32 -5.13 0.49
C VAL A 132 -7.53 -4.01 -0.18
N ILE A 133 -7.46 -2.85 0.47
CA ILE A 133 -6.57 -1.75 0.10
C ILE A 133 -5.52 -1.61 1.20
N TRP A 134 -4.26 -1.87 0.88
CA TRP A 134 -3.13 -1.64 1.76
C TRP A 134 -2.62 -0.22 1.56
N VAL A 135 -2.53 0.55 2.65
CA VAL A 135 -1.96 1.90 2.67
C VAL A 135 -0.69 1.86 3.51
N ASP A 136 0.45 1.72 2.83
CA ASP A 136 1.74 1.50 3.46
C ASP A 136 2.40 2.80 3.92
N SER A 137 2.31 3.85 3.10
CA SER A 137 2.84 5.18 3.42
C SER A 137 2.13 6.24 2.61
N VAL A 138 2.26 7.50 3.03
CA VAL A 138 1.81 8.65 2.25
C VAL A 138 2.94 9.67 2.11
N SER A 139 2.85 10.56 1.14
CA SER A 139 3.74 11.73 1.06
C SER A 139 3.05 12.97 1.60
N GLY A 140 3.84 14.00 1.92
CA GLY A 140 3.34 15.37 1.92
C GLY A 140 3.07 15.88 0.50
N PRO A 141 2.65 17.15 0.35
CA PRO A 141 2.26 17.69 -0.93
C PRO A 141 3.50 17.84 -1.83
N PRO A 142 3.42 17.44 -3.11
CA PRO A 142 4.41 17.82 -4.10
C PRO A 142 4.69 19.35 -4.09
N PRO A 143 5.93 19.81 -4.36
CA PRO A 143 6.29 21.22 -4.20
C PRO A 143 5.48 22.21 -5.04
N ASP A 144 4.92 21.75 -6.16
CA ASP A 144 4.06 22.49 -7.08
C ASP A 144 2.56 22.41 -6.73
N SER A 145 2.21 21.82 -5.58
CA SER A 145 0.82 21.74 -5.12
C SER A 145 0.27 23.11 -4.73
N VAL A 146 -1.02 23.32 -5.00
CA VAL A 146 -1.75 24.53 -4.59
C VAL A 146 -2.66 24.18 -3.43
N ALA A 147 -2.62 24.99 -2.37
CA ALA A 147 -3.35 24.75 -1.13
C ALA A 147 -4.02 26.04 -0.64
N SER A 148 -5.31 25.94 -0.31
CA SER A 148 -6.16 27.00 0.25
C SER A 148 -7.09 26.40 1.32
N GLU A 149 -7.96 27.21 1.94
CA GLU A 149 -8.92 26.73 2.95
C GLU A 149 -10.06 25.89 2.37
N THR A 150 -10.24 25.92 1.04
CA THR A 150 -11.38 25.31 0.35
C THR A 150 -10.97 24.41 -0.82
N GLN A 151 -9.67 24.27 -1.07
CA GLN A 151 -9.15 23.50 -2.20
C GLN A 151 -7.70 23.12 -1.98
N PHE A 152 -7.41 21.85 -2.24
CA PHE A 152 -6.08 21.31 -2.45
C PHE A 152 -5.97 20.71 -3.86
N LEU A 153 -5.04 21.23 -4.66
CA LEU A 153 -4.66 20.67 -5.96
C LEU A 153 -3.29 20.01 -5.80
N CYS A 154 -3.26 18.68 -5.85
CA CYS A 154 -2.03 17.92 -5.74
C CYS A 154 -1.15 18.17 -6.97
N GLY A 155 0.07 18.64 -6.73
CA GLY A 155 1.07 18.83 -7.78
C GLY A 155 1.62 17.52 -8.33
N THR A 156 2.51 17.63 -9.30
CA THR A 156 3.11 16.48 -10.02
C THR A 156 4.63 16.46 -9.98
N ALA A 157 5.28 17.52 -9.50
CA ALA A 157 6.73 17.62 -9.45
C ALA A 157 7.34 16.55 -8.54
N GLY A 158 8.24 15.73 -9.07
CA GLY A 158 8.95 14.69 -8.33
C GLY A 158 8.13 13.42 -8.06
N THR A 159 6.88 13.34 -8.52
CA THR A 159 5.96 12.24 -8.19
C THR A 159 6.38 10.92 -8.82
N LYS A 160 6.91 10.95 -10.04
CA LYS A 160 7.41 9.76 -10.75
C LYS A 160 8.65 9.18 -10.07
N GLU A 161 9.58 10.04 -9.68
CA GLU A 161 10.81 9.67 -8.99
C GLU A 161 10.50 9.08 -7.61
N LEU A 162 9.58 9.70 -6.87
CA LEU A 162 9.13 9.19 -5.58
C LEU A 162 8.46 7.82 -5.72
N ASN A 163 7.60 7.65 -6.72
CA ASN A 163 6.96 6.35 -6.99
C ASN A 163 7.99 5.28 -7.37
N ALA A 164 8.96 5.61 -8.23
CA ALA A 164 10.02 4.68 -8.61
C ALA A 164 10.88 4.28 -7.39
N PHE A 165 11.25 5.25 -6.55
CA PHE A 165 11.99 5.00 -5.32
C PHE A 165 11.23 4.05 -4.37
N LYS A 166 9.95 4.32 -4.11
CA LYS A 166 9.09 3.48 -3.26
C LYS A 166 8.89 2.08 -3.84
N SER A 167 8.71 1.97 -5.15
CA SER A 167 8.55 0.69 -5.85
C SER A 167 9.83 -0.15 -5.74
N VAL A 168 11.00 0.43 -6.01
CA VAL A 168 12.28 -0.29 -5.90
C VAL A 168 12.57 -0.72 -4.46
N ALA A 169 12.39 0.18 -3.49
CA ALA A 169 12.64 -0.10 -2.08
C ALA A 169 11.73 -1.22 -1.53
N SER A 170 10.52 -1.36 -2.08
CA SER A 170 9.54 -2.38 -1.70
C SER A 170 9.53 -3.62 -2.61
N ARG A 171 10.46 -3.72 -3.58
CA ARG A 171 10.43 -4.78 -4.61
C ARG A 171 9.08 -4.88 -5.33
N ASN A 172 8.48 -3.73 -5.63
CA ASN A 172 7.20 -3.52 -6.30
C ASN A 172 5.95 -3.93 -5.50
N SER A 173 6.07 -4.23 -4.20
CA SER A 173 4.90 -4.49 -3.35
C SER A 173 4.16 -3.21 -2.97
N SER A 174 4.82 -2.05 -2.96
CA SER A 174 4.23 -0.75 -2.63
C SER A 174 4.42 0.25 -3.77
N ARG A 175 3.32 0.68 -4.38
CA ARG A 175 3.29 1.58 -5.54
C ARG A 175 2.27 2.69 -5.34
N PHE A 176 2.30 3.72 -6.17
CA PHE A 176 1.24 4.73 -6.17
C PHE A 176 -0.13 4.06 -6.40
N ILE A 177 -1.06 4.31 -5.48
CA ILE A 177 -2.43 3.80 -5.57
C ILE A 177 -3.48 4.92 -5.49
N GLY A 178 -3.09 6.14 -5.15
CA GLY A 178 -4.07 7.17 -4.81
C GLY A 178 -3.49 8.49 -4.36
N ILE A 179 -4.38 9.43 -4.08
CA ILE A 179 -4.05 10.70 -3.44
C ILE A 179 -4.80 10.82 -2.12
N TRP A 180 -4.26 11.58 -1.18
CA TRP A 180 -4.96 11.95 0.03
C TRP A 180 -4.97 13.45 0.18
N HIS A 181 -6.00 13.98 0.84
CA HIS A 181 -6.04 15.37 1.27
C HIS A 181 -6.93 15.57 2.50
N THR A 182 -6.98 16.80 2.99
CA THR A 182 -7.71 17.17 4.19
C THR A 182 -8.87 18.09 3.85
N HIS A 183 -9.98 17.91 4.56
CA HIS A 183 -11.05 18.90 4.71
C HIS A 183 -11.00 19.40 6.16
N PRO A 184 -10.33 20.54 6.45
CA PRO A 184 -10.00 20.93 7.82
C PRO A 184 -11.21 21.16 8.74
N ILE A 185 -12.29 21.74 8.22
CA ILE A 185 -13.45 22.18 9.00
C ILE A 185 -14.75 21.43 8.66
N SER A 186 -14.74 20.56 7.66
CA SER A 186 -15.92 19.86 7.15
C SER A 186 -15.69 18.35 7.06
N ARG A 187 -16.75 17.59 6.75
CA ARG A 187 -16.64 16.14 6.53
C ARG A 187 -15.78 15.82 5.31
N GLY A 188 -15.14 14.66 5.33
CA GLY A 188 -14.35 14.15 4.20
C GLY A 188 -15.22 13.59 3.07
N GLN A 189 -16.17 14.39 2.56
CA GLN A 189 -16.99 14.05 1.41
C GLN A 189 -16.41 14.69 0.15
N PRO A 190 -16.23 13.94 -0.96
CA PRO A 190 -15.68 14.45 -2.21
C PRO A 190 -16.46 15.67 -2.75
N SER A 191 -15.74 16.72 -3.08
CA SER A 191 -16.23 17.87 -3.83
C SER A 191 -16.29 17.56 -5.34
N GLN A 192 -16.86 18.48 -6.13
CA GLN A 192 -16.82 18.34 -7.59
C GLN A 192 -15.39 18.43 -8.15
N ASP A 193 -14.51 19.21 -7.51
CA ASP A 193 -13.12 19.32 -7.94
C ASP A 193 -12.35 18.03 -7.66
N ASP A 194 -12.62 17.39 -6.53
CA ASP A 194 -12.06 16.07 -6.20
C ASP A 194 -12.45 15.02 -7.25
N LEU A 195 -13.72 15.00 -7.66
CA LEU A 195 -14.20 14.09 -8.70
C LEU A 195 -13.57 14.39 -10.07
N ARG A 196 -13.31 15.66 -10.39
CA ARG A 196 -12.56 16.05 -11.60
C ARG A 196 -11.11 15.56 -11.55
N ALA A 197 -10.44 15.70 -10.41
CA ALA A 197 -9.09 15.17 -10.22
C ALA A 197 -9.06 13.64 -10.40
N MET A 198 -10.06 12.92 -9.91
CA MET A 198 -10.17 11.46 -10.13
C MET A 198 -10.35 11.12 -11.61
N LEU A 199 -11.17 11.87 -12.33
CA LEU A 199 -11.33 11.73 -13.78
C LEU A 199 -10.00 11.95 -14.51
N GLU A 200 -9.25 12.98 -14.14
CA GLU A 200 -7.92 13.28 -14.71
C GLU A 200 -6.91 12.17 -14.46
N LEU A 201 -6.85 11.64 -13.24
CA LEU A 201 -5.98 10.51 -12.91
C LEU A 201 -6.38 9.24 -13.66
N LEU A 202 -7.68 8.95 -13.78
CA LEU A 202 -8.15 7.70 -14.39
C LEU A 202 -8.15 7.72 -15.93
N HIS A 203 -8.21 8.89 -16.59
CA HIS A 203 -8.41 8.96 -18.05
C HIS A 203 -7.38 9.78 -18.81
N PHE A 204 -6.74 10.76 -18.18
CA PHE A 204 -5.88 11.74 -18.87
C PHE A 204 -4.40 11.60 -18.49
N GLN A 205 -3.96 10.38 -18.20
CA GLN A 205 -2.57 10.04 -17.93
C GLN A 205 -1.98 9.25 -19.10
N GLN A 206 -0.66 9.35 -19.29
CA GLN A 206 0.06 8.52 -20.28
C GLN A 206 -0.17 7.03 -20.02
N TYR A 207 -0.21 6.65 -18.73
CA TYR A 207 -0.52 5.29 -18.27
C TYR A 207 -1.64 5.37 -17.23
N SER A 208 -2.88 5.40 -17.71
CA SER A 208 -4.06 5.47 -16.85
C SER A 208 -4.19 4.22 -15.97
N PRO A 209 -4.20 4.37 -14.63
CA PRO A 209 -4.48 3.28 -13.73
C PRO A 209 -5.91 2.77 -13.92
N ARG A 210 -6.13 1.50 -13.58
CA ARG A 210 -7.47 0.90 -13.59
C ARG A 210 -8.36 1.48 -12.48
N GLN A 211 -7.74 1.84 -11.35
CA GLN A 211 -8.42 2.31 -10.16
C GLN A 211 -7.50 3.20 -9.33
N VAL A 212 -8.08 4.15 -8.61
CA VAL A 212 -7.40 5.15 -7.81
C VAL A 212 -8.13 5.28 -6.47
N VAL A 213 -7.37 5.31 -5.39
CA VAL A 213 -7.88 5.58 -4.03
C VAL A 213 -7.82 7.08 -3.76
N MET A 214 -8.87 7.61 -3.15
CA MET A 214 -8.86 8.94 -2.56
C MET A 214 -9.14 8.84 -1.07
N LEU A 215 -8.21 9.34 -0.26
CA LEU A 215 -8.42 9.51 1.19
C LEU A 215 -8.71 10.98 1.48
N ILE A 216 -9.86 11.26 2.08
CA ILE A 216 -10.17 12.60 2.61
C ILE A 216 -10.22 12.54 4.13
N VAL A 217 -9.29 13.25 4.77
CA VAL A 217 -9.28 13.44 6.22
C VAL A 217 -10.19 14.61 6.57
N GLY A 218 -11.44 14.31 6.93
CA GLY A 218 -12.42 15.27 7.39
C GLY A 218 -12.12 15.80 8.79
N TYR A 219 -12.63 17.01 9.08
CA TYR A 219 -12.45 17.75 10.32
C TYR A 219 -10.99 17.75 10.81
N ALA A 220 -10.03 17.84 9.88
CA ALA A 220 -8.62 17.64 10.19
C ALA A 220 -8.04 18.65 11.21
N ALA A 221 -8.69 19.81 11.37
CA ALA A 221 -8.33 20.83 12.36
C ALA A 221 -8.79 20.49 13.78
N THR A 222 -9.74 19.57 13.96
CA THR A 222 -10.37 19.26 15.26
C THR A 222 -10.38 17.76 15.57
N ARG A 223 -11.26 16.99 14.92
CA ARG A 223 -11.45 15.56 15.13
C ARG A 223 -11.33 14.79 13.81
N ARG A 224 -10.12 14.37 13.51
CA ARG A 224 -9.78 13.72 12.23
C ARG A 224 -10.67 12.51 11.96
N GLU A 225 -11.36 12.52 10.83
CA GLU A 225 -12.18 11.43 10.34
C GLU A 225 -11.64 11.00 8.97
N GLU A 226 -11.08 9.79 8.87
CA GLU A 226 -10.52 9.26 7.63
C GLU A 226 -11.62 8.64 6.75
N ASN A 227 -11.78 9.14 5.52
CA ASN A 227 -12.78 8.65 4.56
C ASN A 227 -12.09 8.18 3.29
N TYR A 228 -12.19 6.88 3.00
CA TYR A 228 -11.54 6.25 1.85
C TYR A 228 -12.54 5.98 0.73
N TYR A 229 -12.21 6.38 -0.48
CA TYR A 229 -13.02 6.16 -1.68
C TYR A 229 -12.17 5.45 -2.73
N LEU A 230 -12.70 4.39 -3.33
CA LEU A 230 -12.12 3.73 -4.49
C LEU A 230 -12.90 4.16 -5.73
N TYR A 231 -12.17 4.60 -6.74
CA TYR A 231 -12.72 5.00 -8.02
C TYR A 231 -12.15 4.10 -9.10
N ARG A 232 -13.01 3.43 -9.87
CA ARG A 232 -12.58 2.59 -10.98
C ARG A 232 -12.80 3.28 -12.30
N ARG A 233 -11.86 3.10 -13.23
CA ARG A 233 -11.90 3.74 -14.54
C ARG A 233 -13.18 3.43 -15.31
N ASN A 234 -13.67 2.20 -15.22
CA ASN A 234 -14.89 1.74 -15.91
C ASN A 234 -16.20 2.27 -15.30
N GLU A 235 -16.15 2.97 -14.16
CA GLU A 235 -17.32 3.57 -13.52
C GLU A 235 -17.60 4.99 -14.04
N PHE A 236 -16.63 5.59 -14.73
CA PHE A 236 -16.80 6.89 -15.36
C PHE A 236 -17.15 6.71 -16.83
N VAL A 237 -18.31 7.24 -17.23
CA VAL A 237 -18.70 7.36 -18.62
C VAL A 237 -18.35 8.76 -19.09
N LEU A 238 -17.35 8.86 -19.96
CA LEU A 238 -17.03 10.11 -20.65
C LEU A 238 -18.09 10.38 -21.72
N ILE A 239 -19.12 11.13 -21.36
CA ILE A 239 -20.04 11.69 -22.34
C ILE A 239 -19.31 12.87 -22.99
N ALA A 240 -18.87 12.70 -24.24
CA ALA A 240 -18.17 13.72 -25.00
C ALA A 240 -18.87 15.09 -24.86
N ARG A 241 -18.13 16.15 -24.54
CA ARG A 241 -18.70 17.48 -24.28
C ARG A 241 -18.26 18.51 -25.32
N TYR A 242 -19.26 18.98 -26.06
CA TYR A 242 -19.42 20.24 -26.81
C TYR A 242 -18.20 20.80 -27.58
N GLU A 243 -18.20 20.61 -28.90
CA GLU A 243 -17.38 21.39 -29.83
C GLU A 243 -17.84 22.86 -29.79
N GLY A 244 -17.05 23.72 -29.14
CA GLY A 244 -17.26 25.17 -29.19
C GLY A 244 -17.21 25.66 -30.64
N GLY A 245 -18.35 26.09 -31.15
CA GLY A 245 -18.52 26.61 -32.50
C GLY A 245 -17.52 27.72 -32.82
N LYS A 246 -16.87 27.59 -33.98
CA LYS A 246 -15.99 28.59 -34.59
C LYS A 246 -16.71 29.95 -34.69
N CYS A 247 -16.24 30.95 -33.93
CA CYS A 247 -16.52 32.34 -34.28
C CYS A 247 -15.45 32.78 -35.29
N GLY A 248 -15.72 32.52 -36.57
CA GLY A 248 -14.96 33.11 -37.67
C GLY A 248 -15.30 34.59 -37.77
N LYS A 249 -14.35 35.46 -37.42
CA LYS A 249 -14.38 36.86 -37.84
C LYS A 249 -13.77 36.93 -39.25
N LYS A 250 -14.62 37.20 -40.24
CA LYS A 250 -14.23 37.97 -41.43
C LYS A 250 -14.29 39.45 -41.07
#